data_AF-A0A0H2ZFI6-F1
#
_entry.id   AF-A0A0H2ZFI6-F1
#
_cell.length_a   1.000
_cell.length_b   1.000
_cell.length_c   1.000
_cell.angle_alpha   90.00
_cell.angle_beta   90.00
_cell.angle_gamma   90.00
#
_symmetry.space_group_name_H-M   'P 1'
#
loop_
_entity.id
_entity.type
_entity.pdbx_description
1 polymer ?
#
loop_
_entity_poly.entity_id
_entity_poly.type
_entity_poly.pdbx_seq_one_letter_code
_entity_poly.pdbx_strand_id
1 'polypeptide(L)'
;MSRRAGHNGRPLLEVPMLLRGLTWLVLFQLLGTGLNVLLLPMLPGPIIGLVLLFGYFLARGEVGKPVNEAAGSLLRYLPLLLVPAAVGVMAYAREIAADFWAIVGALVLSLLLSFLFAGWMMQKLIDRQQRRREES
;
A
#
# COMPACT_ATOMS: atom_id res chain seq x y z
N MET A 1 47.05 18.20 -0.79
CA MET A 1 46.67 17.45 -2.00
C MET A 1 46.47 15.99 -1.61
N SER A 2 45.38 15.37 -2.07
CA SER A 2 45.01 13.96 -1.90
C SER A 2 44.35 13.52 -0.58
N ARG A 3 43.01 13.36 -0.65
CA ARG A 3 42.29 12.12 -0.29
C ARG A 3 40.86 12.19 -0.85
N ARG A 4 40.72 11.86 -2.14
CA ARG A 4 39.48 11.35 -2.72
C ARG A 4 39.61 9.84 -2.75
N ALA A 5 38.93 9.13 -1.86
CA ALA A 5 38.68 7.70 -2.01
C ALA A 5 37.54 7.28 -1.10
N GLY A 6 36.49 6.71 -1.69
CA GLY A 6 35.57 5.83 -0.98
C GLY A 6 34.11 6.26 -0.94
N HIS A 7 33.40 6.22 -2.07
CA HIS A 7 31.98 5.83 -2.06
C HIS A 7 31.46 5.55 -3.49
N ASN A 8 31.69 4.36 -4.07
CA ASN A 8 30.86 3.88 -5.20
C ASN A 8 31.09 2.39 -5.52
N GLY A 9 30.59 1.50 -4.65
CA GLY A 9 30.63 0.05 -4.86
C GLY A 9 29.30 -0.67 -4.66
N ARG A 10 28.18 0.05 -4.54
CA ARG A 10 26.86 -0.50 -4.21
C ARG A 10 25.88 -0.84 -5.37
N PRO A 11 26.10 -0.51 -6.65
CA PRO A 11 25.02 -0.63 -7.65
C PRO A 11 24.66 -2.08 -8.03
N LEU A 12 25.57 -3.05 -7.83
CA LEU A 12 25.34 -4.44 -8.28
C LEU A 12 24.48 -5.27 -7.30
N LEU A 13 24.35 -4.86 -6.04
CA LEU A 13 23.53 -5.57 -5.05
C LEU A 13 22.06 -5.12 -5.05
N GLU A 14 21.76 -3.93 -5.59
CA GLU A 14 20.40 -3.36 -5.59
C GLU A 14 19.48 -4.05 -6.60
N VAL A 15 19.98 -4.35 -7.81
CA VAL A 15 19.20 -5.02 -8.87
C VAL A 15 18.62 -6.39 -8.43
N PRO A 16 19.40 -7.32 -7.85
CA PRO A 16 18.86 -8.61 -7.41
C PRO A 16 17.87 -8.48 -6.24
N MET A 17 18.02 -7.46 -5.39
CA MET A 17 17.06 -7.18 -4.31
C MET A 17 15.74 -6.63 -4.85
N LEU A 18 15.78 -5.69 -5.80
CA LEU A 18 14.61 -5.16 -6.48
C LEU A 18 13.84 -6.24 -7.22
N LEU A 19 14.53 -7.09 -7.98
CA LEU A 19 13.89 -8.21 -8.70
C LEU A 19 13.20 -9.16 -7.73
N ARG A 20 13.87 -9.56 -6.64
CA ARG A 20 13.27 -10.42 -5.61
C ARG A 20 12.05 -9.78 -4.95
N GLY A 21 12.12 -8.49 -4.64
CA GLY A 21 10.99 -7.75 -4.07
C GLY A 21 9.80 -7.68 -5.03
N LEU A 22 10.07 -7.34 -6.29
CA LEU A 22 9.04 -7.28 -7.33
C LEU A 22 8.42 -8.66 -7.59
N THR A 23 9.22 -9.73 -7.62
CA THR A 23 8.69 -11.10 -7.73
C THR A 23 7.74 -11.42 -6.58
N TRP A 24 8.06 -11.03 -5.35
CA TRP A 24 7.15 -11.22 -4.21
C TRP A 24 5.85 -10.40 -4.37
N LEU A 25 5.95 -9.13 -4.74
CA LEU A 25 4.78 -8.28 -4.99
C LEU A 25 3.89 -8.87 -6.09
N VAL A 26 4.47 -9.28 -7.21
CA VAL A 26 3.73 -9.88 -8.34
C VAL A 26 3.19 -11.26 -7.98
N LEU A 27 3.92 -12.08 -7.21
CA LEU A 27 3.45 -13.39 -6.78
C LEU A 27 2.16 -13.26 -5.95
N PHE A 28 2.17 -12.40 -4.94
CA PHE A 28 0.97 -12.16 -4.13
C PHE A 28 -0.15 -11.48 -4.91
N GLN A 29 0.17 -10.60 -5.85
CA GLN A 29 -0.78 -10.03 -6.80
C GLN A 29 -1.48 -11.11 -7.64
N LEU A 30 -0.74 -12.08 -8.16
CA LEU A 30 -1.28 -13.19 -8.94
C LEU A 30 -2.13 -14.12 -8.06
N LEU A 31 -1.69 -14.43 -6.85
CA LEU A 31 -2.48 -15.19 -5.87
C LEU A 31 -3.81 -14.50 -5.56
N GLY A 32 -3.76 -13.18 -5.31
CA GLY A 32 -4.96 -12.37 -5.08
C GLY A 32 -5.87 -12.33 -6.30
N THR A 33 -5.32 -12.30 -7.50
CA THR A 33 -6.10 -12.34 -8.76
C THR A 33 -6.77 -13.71 -8.95
N GLY A 34 -6.06 -14.81 -8.67
CA GLY A 34 -6.65 -16.15 -8.68
C GLY A 34 -7.80 -16.28 -7.67
N LEU A 35 -7.63 -15.69 -6.49
CA LEU A 35 -8.66 -15.70 -5.44
C LEU A 35 -9.85 -14.78 -5.77
N ASN A 36 -9.61 -13.65 -6.43
CA ASN A 36 -10.66 -12.76 -6.93
C ASN A 36 -11.59 -13.52 -7.88
N VAL A 37 -11.02 -14.25 -8.85
CA VAL A 37 -11.81 -14.99 -9.84
C VAL A 37 -12.59 -16.15 -9.21
N LEU A 38 -12.05 -16.79 -8.16
CA LEU A 38 -12.67 -17.98 -7.55
C LEU A 38 -13.66 -17.68 -6.41
N LEU A 39 -13.33 -16.73 -5.52
CA LEU A 39 -14.03 -16.55 -4.24
C LEU A 39 -14.58 -15.14 -4.01
N LEU A 40 -13.90 -14.10 -4.50
CA LEU A 40 -14.17 -12.70 -4.14
C LEU A 40 -14.18 -11.78 -5.38
N PRO A 41 -15.13 -11.96 -6.32
CA PRO A 41 -15.16 -11.20 -7.57
C PRO A 41 -15.38 -9.69 -7.36
N MET A 42 -16.03 -9.32 -6.25
CA MET A 42 -16.27 -7.92 -5.88
C MET A 42 -14.98 -7.14 -5.57
N LEU A 43 -13.93 -7.82 -5.10
CA LEU A 43 -12.71 -7.18 -4.64
C LEU A 43 -11.60 -7.28 -5.69
N PRO A 44 -10.99 -6.16 -6.14
CA PRO A 44 -9.87 -6.19 -7.07
C PRO A 44 -8.75 -7.13 -6.60
N GLY A 45 -8.24 -7.98 -7.50
CA GLY A 45 -7.12 -8.89 -7.25
C GLY A 45 -5.92 -8.25 -6.52
N PRO A 46 -5.51 -7.00 -6.85
CA PRO A 46 -4.43 -6.33 -6.11
C PRO A 46 -4.68 -6.11 -4.63
N ILE A 47 -5.92 -5.80 -4.25
CA ILE A 47 -6.27 -5.55 -2.85
C ILE A 47 -6.17 -6.87 -2.06
N ILE A 48 -6.66 -7.96 -2.65
CA ILE A 48 -6.56 -9.29 -2.04
C ILE A 48 -5.08 -9.70 -1.90
N GLY A 49 -4.28 -9.51 -2.95
CA GLY A 49 -2.84 -9.80 -2.91
C GLY A 49 -2.10 -9.02 -1.81
N LEU A 50 -2.46 -7.75 -1.62
CA LEU A 50 -1.91 -6.92 -0.54
C LEU A 50 -2.29 -7.45 0.85
N VAL A 51 -3.53 -7.89 1.06
CA VAL A 51 -3.97 -8.48 2.33
C VAL A 51 -3.24 -9.80 2.61
N LEU A 52 -3.05 -10.64 1.60
CA LEU A 52 -2.28 -11.88 1.73
C LEU A 52 -0.81 -11.62 2.08
N LEU A 53 -0.18 -10.67 1.39
CA LEU A 53 1.20 -10.25 1.67
C LEU A 53 1.32 -9.67 3.09
N PHE A 54 0.36 -8.84 3.51
CA PHE A 54 0.32 -8.30 4.86
C PHE A 54 0.17 -9.40 5.91
N GLY A 55 -0.73 -10.36 5.71
CA GLY A 55 -0.88 -11.52 6.59
C GLY A 55 0.41 -12.36 6.68
N TYR A 56 1.12 -12.54 5.55
CA TYR A 56 2.41 -13.20 5.53
C TYR A 56 3.47 -12.46 6.35
N PHE A 57 3.56 -11.13 6.24
CA PHE A 57 4.47 -10.35 7.08
C PHE A 57 4.07 -10.33 8.55
N LEU A 58 2.78 -10.33 8.86
CA LEU A 58 2.30 -10.42 10.23
C LEU A 58 2.72 -11.74 10.89
N ALA A 59 2.61 -12.86 10.16
CA ALA A 59 3.07 -14.16 10.64
C ALA A 59 4.60 -14.24 10.81
N ARG A 60 5.35 -13.54 9.95
CA ARG A 60 6.82 -13.50 10.00
C ARG A 60 7.37 -12.50 11.04
N GLY A 61 6.62 -11.45 11.37
CA GLY A 61 7.03 -10.40 12.31
C GLY A 61 8.02 -9.36 11.75
N GLU A 62 8.42 -9.48 10.48
CA GLU A 62 9.35 -8.55 9.82
C GLU A 62 8.99 -8.35 8.34
N VAL A 63 9.22 -7.13 7.84
CA VAL A 63 9.09 -6.80 6.42
C VAL A 63 10.43 -7.08 5.73
N GLY A 64 10.41 -7.94 4.71
CA GLY A 64 11.62 -8.29 3.97
C GLY A 64 12.22 -7.08 3.24
N LYS A 65 13.52 -6.81 3.44
CA LYS A 65 14.28 -5.74 2.75
C LYS A 65 14.03 -5.68 1.23
N PRO A 66 14.00 -6.81 0.49
CA PRO A 66 13.75 -6.78 -0.95
C PRO A 66 12.39 -6.17 -1.32
N VAL A 67 11.33 -6.50 -0.58
CA VAL A 67 9.98 -5.99 -0.84
C VAL A 67 9.90 -4.50 -0.51
N ASN A 68 10.58 -4.04 0.54
CA ASN A 68 10.63 -2.62 0.88
C ASN A 68 11.33 -1.81 -0.22
N GLU A 69 12.44 -2.29 -0.77
CA GLU A 69 13.14 -1.63 -1.87
C GLU A 69 12.29 -1.59 -3.15
N ALA A 70 11.67 -2.71 -3.52
CA ALA A 70 10.80 -2.79 -4.70
C ALA A 70 9.57 -1.87 -4.57
N ALA A 71 8.90 -1.89 -3.42
CA ALA A 71 7.77 -1.02 -3.13
C ALA A 71 8.19 0.46 -3.17
N GLY A 72 9.32 0.81 -2.55
CA GLY A 72 9.86 2.16 -2.57
C GLY A 72 10.19 2.67 -3.98
N SER A 73 10.67 1.78 -4.86
CA SER A 73 10.88 2.11 -6.28
C SER A 73 9.55 2.34 -7.00
N LEU A 74 8.56 1.45 -6.79
CA LEU A 74 7.24 1.56 -7.43
C LEU A 74 6.47 2.81 -6.99
N LEU A 75 6.61 3.22 -5.73
CA LEU A 75 6.02 4.46 -5.20
C LEU A 75 6.49 5.72 -5.94
N ARG A 76 7.72 5.72 -6.50
CA ARG A 76 8.21 6.84 -7.32
C ARG A 76 7.42 7.00 -8.61
N TYR A 77 6.81 5.91 -9.09
CA TYR A 77 5.95 5.87 -10.26
C TYR A 77 4.46 5.89 -9.90
N LEU A 78 4.09 6.14 -8.65
CA LEU A 78 2.70 6.25 -8.20
C LEU A 78 1.86 7.20 -9.07
N PRO A 79 2.36 8.39 -9.53
CA PRO A 79 1.61 9.24 -10.44
C PRO A 79 1.17 8.51 -11.73
N LEU A 80 2.03 7.66 -12.31
CA LEU A 80 1.69 6.84 -13.47
C LEU A 80 0.64 5.77 -13.15
N LEU A 81 0.73 5.16 -11.96
CA LEU A 81 -0.24 4.16 -11.49
C LEU A 81 -1.63 4.77 -11.22
N LEU A 82 -1.71 6.06 -10.93
CA LEU A 82 -2.97 6.78 -10.70
C LEU A 82 -3.63 7.26 -12.01
N VAL A 83 -2.90 7.28 -13.14
CA VAL A 83 -3.44 7.71 -14.44
C VAL A 83 -4.67 6.91 -14.85
N PRO A 84 -4.71 5.56 -14.79
CA PRO A 84 -5.91 4.79 -15.17
C PRO A 84 -7.13 5.15 -14.33
N ALA A 85 -6.94 5.38 -13.03
CA ALA A 85 -8.02 5.80 -12.13
C ALA A 85 -8.52 7.21 -12.50
N ALA A 86 -7.59 8.15 -12.73
CA ALA A 86 -7.93 9.52 -13.13
C ALA A 86 -8.68 9.56 -14.48
N VAL A 87 -8.21 8.82 -15.48
CA VAL A 87 -8.87 8.69 -16.79
C VAL A 87 -10.26 8.08 -16.64
N GLY A 88 -10.43 7.09 -15.75
CA GLY A 88 -11.74 6.52 -15.42
C GLY A 88 -12.71 7.56 -14.86
N VAL A 89 -12.24 8.46 -13.98
CA VAL A 89 -13.06 9.57 -13.45
C VAL A 89 -13.45 10.56 -14.56
N MET A 90 -12.51 10.89 -15.46
CA MET A 90 -12.79 11.81 -16.58
C MET A 90 -13.88 11.28 -17.53
N ALA A 91 -14.02 9.95 -17.65
CA ALA A 91 -15.06 9.34 -18.48
C ALA A 91 -16.49 9.64 -17.98
N TYR A 92 -16.66 9.91 -16.68
CA TYR A 92 -17.96 10.21 -16.05
C TYR A 92 -18.04 11.66 -15.54
N ALA A 93 -17.27 12.58 -16.13
CA ALA A 93 -17.14 13.94 -15.64
C ALA A 93 -18.47 14.73 -15.65
N ARG A 94 -19.37 14.44 -16.60
CA ARG A 94 -20.68 15.13 -16.70
C ARG A 94 -21.61 14.70 -15.58
N GLU A 95 -21.65 13.40 -15.29
CA GLU A 95 -22.44 12.79 -14.22
C GLU A 95 -21.94 13.28 -12.87
N ILE A 96 -20.62 13.32 -12.68
CA ILE A 96 -19.99 13.86 -11.47
C ILE A 96 -20.33 15.34 -11.27
N ALA A 97 -20.38 16.14 -12.35
CA ALA A 97 -20.76 17.54 -12.26
C ALA A 97 -22.23 17.74 -11.88
N ALA A 98 -23.12 16.87 -12.38
CA ALA A 98 -24.54 16.90 -12.02
C ALA A 98 -24.77 16.57 -10.53
N ASP A 99 -24.06 15.56 -10.01
CA ASP A 99 -24.18 15.09 -8.63
C ASP A 99 -23.09 15.64 -7.69
N PHE A 100 -22.46 16.76 -8.07
CA PHE A 100 -21.26 17.29 -7.42
C PHE A 100 -21.41 17.42 -5.90
N TRP A 101 -22.52 18.01 -5.43
CA TRP A 101 -22.74 18.21 -4.00
C TRP A 101 -22.95 16.91 -3.23
N ALA A 102 -23.62 15.93 -3.82
CA ALA A 102 -23.80 14.62 -3.20
C ALA A 102 -22.47 13.88 -3.09
N ILE A 103 -21.66 13.92 -4.15
CA ILE A 103 -20.33 13.28 -4.19
C ILE A 103 -19.37 13.93 -3.20
N VAL A 104 -19.29 15.27 -3.18
CA VAL A 104 -18.43 16.00 -2.24
C VAL A 104 -18.88 15.74 -0.80
N GLY A 105 -20.20 15.79 -0.53
CA GLY A 105 -20.74 15.47 0.79
C GLY A 105 -20.38 14.05 1.24
N ALA A 106 -20.56 13.05 0.37
CA ALA A 106 -20.20 11.67 0.65
C ALA A 106 -18.69 11.49 0.90
N LEU A 107 -17.84 12.11 0.06
CA LEU A 107 -16.38 12.07 0.20
C LEU A 107 -15.93 12.69 1.52
N VAL A 108 -16.35 13.92 1.82
CA VAL A 108 -15.96 14.63 3.05
C VAL A 108 -16.46 13.88 4.28
N LEU A 109 -17.72 13.45 4.28
CA LEU A 109 -18.28 12.71 5.42
C LEU A 109 -17.54 11.38 5.63
N SER A 110 -17.33 10.60 4.56
CA SER A 110 -16.63 9.32 4.63
C SER A 110 -15.17 9.47 5.09
N LEU A 111 -14.49 10.54 4.65
CA LEU A 111 -13.13 10.87 5.05
C LEU A 111 -13.07 11.22 6.54
N LEU A 112 -13.95 12.12 7.01
CA LEU A 112 -14.02 12.50 8.42
C LEU A 112 -14.32 11.30 9.31
N LEU A 113 -15.31 10.47 8.93
CA LEU A 113 -15.63 9.25 9.67
C LEU A 113 -14.43 8.29 9.72
N SER A 114 -13.78 8.06 8.57
CA SER A 114 -12.62 7.16 8.49
C SER A 114 -11.44 7.66 9.32
N PHE A 115 -11.17 8.97 9.31
CA PHE A 115 -10.09 9.58 10.10
C PHE A 115 -10.37 9.55 11.59
N LEU A 116 -11.60 9.88 12.00
CA LEU A 116 -12.02 9.78 13.40
C LEU A 116 -11.92 8.33 13.89
N PHE A 117 -12.39 7.38 13.10
CA PHE A 117 -12.34 5.96 13.43
C PHE A 117 -10.89 5.44 13.50
N ALA A 118 -10.04 5.78 12.54
CA ALA A 118 -8.63 5.39 12.53
C ALA A 118 -7.87 6.00 13.73
N GLY A 119 -8.11 7.28 14.04
CA GLY A 119 -7.54 7.96 15.18
C GLY A 119 -7.97 7.33 16.51
N TRP A 120 -9.28 7.08 16.67
CA TRP A 120 -9.82 6.39 17.84
C TRP A 120 -9.26 4.97 17.99
N MET A 121 -9.17 4.21 16.90
CA MET A 121 -8.58 2.86 16.90
C MET A 121 -7.12 2.90 17.34
N MET A 122 -6.34 3.86 16.82
CA MET A 122 -4.93 4.03 17.17
C MET A 122 -4.76 4.40 18.65
N GLN A 123 -5.55 5.34 19.18
CA GLN A 123 -5.56 5.69 20.61
C GLN A 123 -5.86 4.46 21.48
N LYS A 124 -6.91 3.70 21.14
CA LYS A 124 -7.29 2.49 21.87
C LYS A 124 -6.19 1.43 21.85
N LEU A 125 -5.47 1.26 20.74
CA LEU A 125 -4.35 0.32 20.66
C LEU A 125 -3.14 0.77 21.49
N ILE A 126 -2.84 2.08 21.49
CA ILE A 126 -1.76 2.66 22.31
C ILE A 126 -2.08 2.49 23.81
N ASP A 127 -3.29 2.81 24.24
CA ASP A 127 -3.72 2.65 25.63
C ASP A 127 -3.62 1.19 26.09
N ARG A 128 -4.00 0.24 25.21
CA ARG A 128 -3.86 -1.20 25.49
C ARG A 128 -2.41 -1.63 25.63
N GLN A 129 -1.50 -1.06 24.83
CA GLN A 129 -0.07 -1.37 24.92
C GLN A 129 0.55 -0.81 26.22
N GLN A 130 0.15 0.41 26.64
CA GLN A 130 0.62 1.02 27.88
C GLN A 130 0.22 0.20 29.10
N ARG A 131 -1.05 -0.19 29.21
CA ARG A 131 -1.52 -1.07 30.30
C ARG A 131 -0.74 -2.38 30.38
N ARG A 132 -0.47 -3.01 29.22
CA ARG A 132 0.31 -4.26 29.15
C ARG A 132 1.76 -4.09 29.61
N ARG A 133 2.31 -2.88 29.53
CA ARG A 133 3.69 -2.55 29.91
C ARG A 133 3.83 -2.15 31.37
N GLU A 134 2.76 -1.67 32.01
CA GLU A 134 2.70 -1.42 33.45
C GLU A 134 2.50 -2.71 34.26
N GLU A 135 1.96 -3.76 33.64
CA GLU A 135 1.73 -5.09 34.24
C GLU A 135 2.93 -6.07 34.10
N SER A 136 3.99 -5.71 33.35
CA SER A 136 5.22 -6.51 33.19
C SER A 136 6.39 -5.89 33.94
#